data_AF-A0A6B2FJT2-F1
#
_entry.id   AF-A0A6B2FJT2-F1
#
_cell.length_a   1.000
_cell.length_b   1.000
_cell.length_c   1.000
_cell.angle_alpha   90.00
_cell.angle_beta   90.00
_cell.angle_gamma   90.00
#
_symmetry.space_group_name_H-M   'P 1'
#
loop_
_entity.id
_entity.type
_entity.pdbx_description
1 polymer ?
#
loop_
_entity_poly.entity_id
_entity_poly.type
_entity_poly.pdbx_seq_one_letter_code
_entity_poly.pdbx_strand_id
1 'polypeptide(L)'
;MNKKNEIINSYNALDTDGKIDFIRNFSNALDLELAGFFLNVVKDDSEDELLRIEVAKILGLYKGDYHDGFIKKELLFLLGSDEDDELKVYLINALSLMSIDESDVDFFLNIINGNYYILVKEAAFSLIVEHKSLSSAHNALQSLSQDKVFGASAKRELGL
;
A
#
# COMPACT_ATOMS: atom_id res chain seq x y z
N MET A 1 20.46 5.89 -24.71
CA MET A 1 20.18 4.89 -23.67
C MET A 1 18.70 4.99 -23.36
N ASN A 2 18.01 3.91 -22.94
CA ASN A 2 16.59 4.01 -22.63
C ASN A 2 16.42 4.81 -21.33
N LYS A 3 15.49 5.78 -21.28
CA LYS A 3 15.29 6.70 -20.14
C LYS A 3 15.12 5.95 -18.81
N LYS A 4 14.49 4.78 -18.82
CA LYS A 4 14.36 3.91 -17.63
C LYS A 4 15.70 3.34 -17.14
N ASN A 5 16.61 2.97 -18.05
CA ASN A 5 17.94 2.47 -17.68
C ASN A 5 18.79 3.58 -17.07
N GLU A 6 18.62 4.83 -17.54
CA GLU A 6 19.23 6.01 -16.92
C GLU A 6 18.74 6.21 -15.49
N ILE A 7 17.43 6.07 -15.26
CA ILE A 7 16.81 6.15 -13.93
C ILE A 7 17.38 5.07 -12.99
N ILE A 8 17.34 3.80 -13.40
CA ILE A 8 17.81 2.68 -12.57
C ILE A 8 19.31 2.78 -12.27
N ASN A 9 20.13 3.11 -13.28
CA ASN A 9 21.57 3.26 -13.07
C ASN A 9 21.90 4.44 -12.16
N SER A 10 21.16 5.55 -12.28
CA SER A 10 21.33 6.71 -11.40
C SER A 10 20.96 6.35 -9.96
N TYR A 11 19.84 5.66 -9.77
CA TYR A 11 19.42 5.18 -8.45
C TYR A 11 20.45 4.23 -7.82
N ASN A 12 20.94 3.24 -8.56
CA ASN A 12 21.89 2.24 -8.05
C ASN A 12 23.27 2.80 -7.72
N ALA A 13 23.61 3.98 -8.24
CA ALA A 13 24.88 4.66 -7.95
C ALA A 13 24.84 5.47 -6.64
N LEU A 14 23.67 5.62 -6.02
CA LEU A 14 23.47 6.39 -4.79
C LEU A 14 23.68 5.51 -3.56
N ASP A 15 24.09 6.14 -2.46
CA ASP A 15 23.98 5.58 -1.12
C ASP A 15 22.52 5.61 -0.63
N THR A 16 22.28 5.09 0.58
CA THR A 16 20.92 4.99 1.14
C THR A 16 20.21 6.34 1.21
N ASP A 17 20.86 7.37 1.76
CA ASP A 17 20.28 8.72 1.87
C ASP A 17 19.97 9.29 0.48
N GLY A 18 20.91 9.13 -0.47
CA GLY A 18 20.70 9.54 -1.86
C GLY A 18 19.54 8.80 -2.54
N LYS A 19 19.38 7.49 -2.31
CA LYS A 19 18.24 6.71 -2.82
C LYS A 19 16.93 7.23 -2.25
N ILE A 20 16.86 7.50 -0.94
CA ILE A 20 15.66 8.05 -0.28
C ILE A 20 15.28 9.40 -0.90
N ASP A 21 16.25 10.31 -1.04
CA ASP A 21 16.02 11.62 -1.65
C ASP A 21 15.64 11.51 -3.13
N PHE A 22 16.21 10.56 -3.86
CA PHE A 22 15.82 10.27 -5.24
C PHE A 22 14.35 9.87 -5.33
N ILE A 23 13.88 8.96 -4.47
CA ILE A 23 12.51 8.47 -4.46
C ILE A 23 11.53 9.58 -4.06
N ARG A 24 11.86 10.39 -3.04
CA ARG A 24 11.05 11.54 -2.63
C ARG A 24 10.84 12.58 -3.72
N ASN A 25 11.84 12.74 -4.59
CA ASN A 25 11.79 13.66 -5.72
C ASN A 25 11.41 12.97 -7.04
N PHE A 26 10.97 11.71 -7.00
CA PHE A 26 10.57 10.98 -8.20
C PHE A 26 9.34 11.63 -8.84
N SER A 27 9.48 12.09 -10.08
CA SER A 27 8.43 12.75 -10.85
C SER A 27 8.29 12.20 -12.27
N ASN A 28 8.89 11.05 -12.56
CA ASN A 28 8.83 10.42 -13.87
C ASN A 28 7.57 9.55 -13.99
N ALA A 29 7.17 9.26 -15.22
CA ALA A 29 6.19 8.21 -15.46
C ALA A 29 6.74 6.89 -14.93
N LEU A 30 5.94 6.20 -14.11
CA LEU A 30 6.26 4.85 -13.68
C LEU A 30 5.81 3.91 -14.79
N ASP A 31 6.74 3.37 -15.58
CA ASP A 31 6.43 2.32 -16.55
C ASP A 31 6.49 0.94 -15.89
N LEU A 32 6.10 -0.11 -16.61
CA LEU A 32 6.04 -1.47 -16.06
C LEU A 32 7.39 -1.96 -15.53
N GLU A 33 8.49 -1.60 -16.18
CA GLU A 33 9.83 -2.05 -15.77
C GLU A 33 10.31 -1.29 -14.54
N LEU A 34 10.08 0.03 -14.48
CA LEU A 34 10.37 0.82 -13.29
C LEU A 34 9.50 0.41 -12.10
N ALA A 35 8.22 0.08 -12.34
CA ALA A 35 7.34 -0.45 -11.31
C ALA A 35 7.86 -1.79 -10.78
N GLY A 36 8.29 -2.69 -11.67
CA GLY A 36 8.92 -3.96 -11.28
C GLY A 36 10.22 -3.77 -10.51
N PHE A 37 11.05 -2.81 -10.92
CA PHE A 37 12.28 -2.46 -10.21
C PHE A 37 11.99 -1.97 -8.79
N PHE A 38 11.10 -0.99 -8.63
CA PHE A 38 10.72 -0.45 -7.33
C PHE A 38 10.00 -1.48 -6.45
N LEU A 39 9.20 -2.36 -7.03
CA LEU A 39 8.60 -3.47 -6.30
C LEU A 39 9.66 -4.41 -5.71
N ASN A 40 10.76 -4.66 -6.42
CA ASN A 40 11.87 -5.43 -5.85
C ASN A 40 12.54 -4.72 -4.68
N VAL A 41 12.67 -3.39 -4.72
CA VAL A 41 13.20 -2.60 -3.59
C VAL A 41 12.31 -2.73 -2.35
N VAL A 42 10.98 -2.61 -2.50
CA VAL A 42 10.05 -2.76 -1.36
C VAL A 42 10.13 -4.15 -0.74
N LYS A 43 10.39 -5.18 -1.55
CA LYS A 43 10.48 -6.58 -1.12
C LYS A 43 11.81 -6.97 -0.49
N ASP A 44 12.86 -6.18 -0.67
CA ASP A 44 14.20 -6.48 -0.18
C ASP A 44 14.31 -6.09 1.29
N ASP A 45 14.36 -7.09 2.18
CA ASP A 45 14.49 -6.90 3.62
C ASP A 45 15.88 -6.42 4.06
N SER A 46 16.85 -6.39 3.13
CA SER A 46 18.17 -5.81 3.36
C SER A 46 18.25 -4.31 3.04
N GLU A 47 17.25 -3.77 2.33
CA GLU A 47 17.15 -2.33 2.11
C GLU A 47 16.61 -1.61 3.35
N ASP A 48 16.96 -0.33 3.48
CA ASP A 48 16.53 0.52 4.58
C ASP A 48 15.00 0.62 4.68
N GLU A 49 14.44 0.51 5.89
CA GLU A 49 12.98 0.54 6.14
C GLU A 49 12.33 1.81 5.59
N LEU A 50 12.96 2.97 5.79
CA LEU A 50 12.44 4.24 5.28
C LEU A 50 12.48 4.28 3.75
N LEU A 51 13.54 3.75 3.13
CA LEU A 51 13.60 3.61 1.68
C LEU A 51 12.46 2.73 1.16
N ARG A 52 12.23 1.56 1.76
CA ARG A 52 11.13 0.65 1.38
C ARG A 52 9.77 1.34 1.50
N ILE A 53 9.57 2.12 2.57
CA ILE A 53 8.37 2.94 2.79
C ILE A 53 8.21 4.01 1.69
N GLU A 54 9.24 4.78 1.37
CA GLU A 54 9.13 5.82 0.33
C GLU A 54 8.82 5.20 -1.04
N VAL A 55 9.40 4.04 -1.35
CA VAL A 55 9.12 3.34 -2.61
C VAL A 55 7.68 2.80 -2.64
N ALA A 56 7.16 2.27 -1.53
CA ALA A 56 5.76 1.85 -1.43
C ALA A 56 4.80 3.00 -1.77
N LYS A 57 5.08 4.22 -1.29
CA LYS A 57 4.27 5.42 -1.63
C LYS A 57 4.29 5.70 -3.14
N ILE A 58 5.45 5.60 -3.79
CA ILE A 58 5.56 5.81 -5.24
C ILE A 58 4.75 4.77 -6.02
N LEU A 59 4.78 3.50 -5.61
CA LEU A 59 3.99 2.43 -6.26
C LEU A 59 2.48 2.69 -6.21
N GLY A 60 1.98 3.31 -5.13
CA GLY A 60 0.57 3.70 -5.02
C GLY A 60 0.22 4.99 -5.77
N LEU A 61 1.08 6.01 -5.71
CA LEU A 61 0.83 7.34 -6.28
C LEU A 61 0.96 7.38 -7.81
N TYR A 62 1.94 6.66 -8.36
CA TYR A 62 2.29 6.75 -9.77
C TYR A 62 1.73 5.55 -10.52
N LYS A 63 0.48 5.64 -10.97
CA LYS A 63 -0.10 4.66 -11.88
C LYS A 63 0.40 4.91 -13.31
N GLY A 64 1.19 3.97 -13.83
CA GLY A 64 1.55 3.93 -15.24
C GLY A 64 0.43 3.41 -16.14
N ASP A 65 0.68 3.40 -17.45
CA ASP A 65 -0.17 2.72 -18.42
C ASP A 65 0.13 1.20 -18.41
N TYR A 66 -0.20 0.55 -17.30
CA TYR A 66 -0.09 -0.90 -17.12
C TYR A 66 -1.16 -1.41 -16.13
N HIS A 67 -1.44 -2.71 -16.20
CA HIS A 67 -2.27 -3.38 -15.21
C HIS A 67 -1.49 -3.58 -13.90
N ASP A 68 -1.94 -2.91 -12.84
CA ASP A 68 -1.34 -2.88 -11.50
C ASP A 68 -1.62 -4.15 -10.65
N GLY A 69 -2.35 -5.13 -11.19
CA GLY A 69 -2.70 -6.36 -10.47
C GLY A 69 -1.49 -7.15 -9.95
N PHE A 70 -0.35 -7.14 -10.66
CA PHE A 70 0.87 -7.80 -10.17
C PHE A 70 1.49 -7.06 -8.98
N ILE A 71 1.45 -5.72 -8.97
CA ILE A 71 1.92 -4.90 -7.85
C ILE A 71 1.02 -5.17 -6.65
N LYS A 72 -0.30 -5.03 -6.83
CA LYS A 72 -1.31 -5.28 -5.79
C LYS A 72 -1.09 -6.63 -5.11
N LYS A 73 -0.92 -7.70 -5.91
CA LYS A 73 -0.70 -9.05 -5.39
C LYS A 73 0.54 -9.14 -4.49
N GLU A 74 1.65 -8.52 -4.89
CA GLU A 74 2.89 -8.56 -4.11
C GLU A 74 2.79 -7.69 -2.84
N LEU A 75 2.13 -6.53 -2.91
CA LEU A 75 1.89 -5.71 -1.72
C LEU A 75 0.97 -6.42 -0.71
N LEU A 76 -0.08 -7.09 -1.17
CA LEU A 76 -0.95 -7.92 -0.33
C LEU A 76 -0.19 -9.10 0.31
N PHE A 77 0.73 -9.71 -0.43
CA PHE A 77 1.61 -10.75 0.10
C PHE A 77 2.49 -10.19 1.23
N LEU A 78 3.15 -9.06 1.00
CA LEU A 78 3.99 -8.40 2.01
C LEU A 78 3.21 -8.04 3.28
N LEU A 79 1.96 -7.61 3.18
CA LEU A 79 1.12 -7.33 4.36
C LEU A 79 0.98 -8.54 5.31
N GLY A 80 0.99 -9.76 4.75
CA GLY A 80 0.89 -11.00 5.53
C GLY A 80 2.23 -11.61 5.95
N SER A 81 3.35 -11.19 5.35
CA SER A 81 4.66 -11.82 5.56
C SER A 81 5.71 -10.93 6.19
N ASP A 82 5.59 -9.60 6.05
CA ASP A 82 6.54 -8.66 6.61
C ASP A 82 6.33 -8.49 8.12
N GLU A 83 7.37 -8.14 8.86
CA GLU A 83 7.30 -7.90 10.31
C GLU A 83 7.22 -6.41 10.64
N ASP A 84 7.59 -5.53 9.70
CA ASP A 84 7.56 -4.08 9.89
C ASP A 84 6.13 -3.54 9.77
N ASP A 85 5.54 -3.21 10.92
CA ASP A 85 4.21 -2.64 11.01
C ASP A 85 4.10 -1.22 10.40
N GLU A 86 5.18 -0.43 10.38
CA GLU A 86 5.19 0.88 9.74
C GLU A 86 5.15 0.71 8.22
N LEU A 87 5.97 -0.18 7.67
CA LEU A 87 5.90 -0.53 6.25
C LEU A 87 4.49 -1.01 5.88
N LYS A 88 3.87 -1.90 6.66
CA LYS A 88 2.50 -2.37 6.42
C LYS A 88 1.49 -1.23 6.33
N VAL A 89 1.58 -0.21 7.19
CA VAL A 89 0.72 0.98 7.10
C VAL A 89 0.86 1.65 5.73
N TYR A 90 2.08 1.85 5.26
CA TYR A 90 2.33 2.48 3.96
C TYR A 90 1.98 1.58 2.76
N LEU A 91 2.09 0.26 2.89
CA LEU A 91 1.57 -0.68 1.91
C LEU A 91 0.05 -0.57 1.78
N ILE A 92 -0.68 -0.49 2.90
CA ILE A 92 -2.14 -0.27 2.88
C ILE A 92 -2.48 1.07 2.25
N ASN A 93 -1.74 2.14 2.57
CA ASN A 93 -1.93 3.45 1.95
C ASN A 93 -1.64 3.45 0.45
N ALA A 94 -0.70 2.64 -0.03
CA ALA A 94 -0.48 2.47 -1.46
C ALA A 94 -1.64 1.72 -2.11
N LEU A 95 -2.13 0.66 -1.46
CA LEU A 95 -3.26 -0.15 -1.93
C LEU A 95 -4.59 0.61 -1.97
N SER A 96 -4.80 1.58 -1.07
CA SER A 96 -6.01 2.40 -1.07
C SER A 96 -6.14 3.28 -2.32
N LEU A 97 -5.02 3.60 -2.98
CA LEU A 97 -4.97 4.34 -4.24
C LEU A 97 -5.11 3.45 -5.48
N MET A 98 -5.10 2.12 -5.30
CA MET A 98 -5.24 1.14 -6.37
C MET A 98 -6.70 0.69 -6.53
N SER A 99 -6.98 -0.01 -7.63
CA SER A 99 -8.27 -0.68 -7.80
C SER A 99 -8.36 -1.92 -6.90
N ILE A 100 -9.23 -1.87 -5.89
CA ILE A 100 -9.56 -3.01 -5.06
C ILE A 100 -10.88 -3.65 -5.50
N ASP A 101 -11.04 -4.94 -5.19
CA ASP A 101 -12.26 -5.71 -5.45
C ASP A 101 -12.85 -6.28 -4.16
N GLU A 102 -13.95 -7.03 -4.29
CA GLU A 102 -14.69 -7.58 -3.15
C GLU A 102 -13.81 -8.51 -2.29
N SER A 103 -12.88 -9.27 -2.90
CA SER A 103 -11.99 -10.19 -2.17
C SER A 103 -10.88 -9.47 -1.41
N ASP A 104 -10.44 -8.31 -1.91
CA ASP A 104 -9.49 -7.45 -1.19
C ASP A 104 -10.13 -6.89 0.09
N VAL A 105 -11.41 -6.51 0.03
CA VAL A 105 -12.13 -6.00 1.22
C VAL A 105 -12.17 -7.04 2.34
N ASP A 106 -12.45 -8.31 2.02
CA ASP A 106 -12.45 -9.39 3.01
C ASP A 106 -11.06 -9.56 3.66
N PHE A 107 -9.99 -9.40 2.87
CA PHE A 107 -8.63 -9.41 3.39
C PHE A 107 -8.39 -8.29 4.42
N PHE A 108 -8.77 -7.04 4.11
CA PHE A 108 -8.60 -5.92 5.05
C PHE A 108 -9.51 -6.02 6.28
N LEU A 109 -10.71 -6.57 6.13
CA LEU A 109 -11.58 -6.86 7.27
C LEU A 109 -10.92 -7.89 8.21
N ASN A 110 -10.24 -8.90 7.66
CA ASN A 110 -9.46 -9.86 8.45
C ASN A 110 -8.28 -9.21 9.17
N ILE A 111 -7.63 -8.19 8.59
CA ILE A 111 -6.59 -7.40 9.28
C ILE A 111 -7.19 -6.69 10.51
N ILE A 112 -8.33 -6.01 10.34
CA ILE A 112 -9.00 -5.27 11.42
C ILE A 112 -9.37 -6.22 12.58
N ASN A 113 -9.93 -7.38 12.25
CA ASN A 113 -10.35 -8.39 13.23
C ASN A 113 -9.19 -9.22 13.81
N GLY A 114 -8.05 -9.27 13.11
CA GLY A 114 -6.88 -10.08 13.46
C GLY A 114 -6.02 -9.48 14.58
N ASN A 115 -4.85 -10.08 14.83
CA ASN A 115 -3.87 -9.57 15.80
C ASN A 115 -2.79 -8.73 15.12
N TYR A 116 -3.17 -7.56 14.61
CA TYR A 116 -2.27 -6.58 14.00
C TYR A 116 -2.09 -5.37 14.92
N TYR A 117 -0.97 -4.67 14.74
CA TYR A 117 -0.75 -3.37 15.38
C TYR A 117 -1.87 -2.39 15.04
N ILE A 118 -2.22 -1.53 16.00
CA ILE A 118 -3.42 -0.68 15.90
C ILE A 118 -3.37 0.24 14.68
N LEU A 119 -2.20 0.79 14.33
CA LEU A 119 -2.07 1.67 13.15
C LEU A 119 -2.28 0.91 11.84
N VAL A 120 -1.88 -0.37 11.77
CA VAL A 120 -2.15 -1.25 10.61
C VAL A 120 -3.65 -1.47 10.46
N LYS A 121 -4.35 -1.70 11.58
CA LYS A 121 -5.82 -1.84 11.58
C LYS A 121 -6.52 -0.54 11.19
N GLU A 122 -6.04 0.60 11.64
CA GLU A 122 -6.58 1.92 11.28
C GLU A 122 -6.39 2.23 9.79
N ALA A 123 -5.24 1.88 9.22
CA ALA A 123 -5.01 1.98 7.78
C ALA A 123 -5.97 1.06 7.00
N ALA A 124 -6.13 -0.19 7.44
CA ALA A 124 -7.06 -1.14 6.81
C ALA A 124 -8.52 -0.66 6.88
N PHE A 125 -8.94 -0.11 8.02
CA PHE A 125 -10.26 0.51 8.16
C PHE A 125 -10.43 1.70 7.20
N SER A 126 -9.43 2.57 7.11
CA SER A 126 -9.46 3.73 6.23
C SER A 126 -9.57 3.33 4.76
N LEU A 127 -8.88 2.25 4.35
CA LEU A 127 -9.02 1.68 3.01
C LEU A 127 -10.45 1.20 2.76
N ILE A 128 -11.07 0.46 3.69
CA ILE A 128 -12.48 0.03 3.52
C ILE A 128 -13.40 1.24 3.39
N VAL A 129 -13.17 2.31 4.16
CA VAL A 129 -13.95 3.55 4.09
C VAL A 129 -13.80 4.25 2.73
N GLU A 130 -12.58 4.36 2.21
CA GLU A 130 -12.31 4.98 0.89
C GLU A 130 -13.09 4.27 -0.22
N HIS A 131 -13.25 2.95 -0.11
CA HIS A 131 -13.92 2.11 -1.09
C HIS A 131 -15.36 1.74 -0.71
N LYS A 132 -16.01 2.49 0.17
CA LYS A 132 -17.37 2.21 0.69
C LYS A 132 -18.50 2.16 -0.35
N SER A 133 -18.22 2.55 -1.60
CA SER A 133 -19.15 2.34 -2.73
C SER A 133 -19.27 0.87 -3.12
N LEU A 134 -18.28 0.02 -2.77
CA LEU A 134 -18.36 -1.43 -2.94
C LEU A 134 -19.34 -2.03 -1.92
N SER A 135 -20.07 -3.07 -2.35
CA SER A 135 -21.06 -3.71 -1.49
C SER A 135 -20.38 -4.44 -0.33
N SER A 136 -19.26 -5.14 -0.57
CA SER A 136 -18.46 -5.73 0.51
C SER A 136 -17.97 -4.69 1.51
N ALA A 137 -17.48 -3.53 1.05
CA ALA A 137 -16.95 -2.49 1.92
C ALA A 137 -18.05 -1.93 2.83
N HIS A 138 -19.23 -1.67 2.26
CA HIS A 138 -20.39 -1.26 3.05
C HIS A 138 -20.79 -2.32 4.09
N ASN A 139 -20.85 -3.59 3.69
CA ASN A 139 -21.16 -4.71 4.60
C ASN A 139 -20.11 -4.89 5.70
N ALA A 140 -18.83 -4.72 5.36
CA ALA A 140 -17.72 -4.76 6.30
C ALA A 140 -17.87 -3.67 7.36
N LEU A 141 -18.14 -2.42 6.96
CA LEU A 141 -18.43 -1.34 7.90
C LEU A 141 -19.65 -1.66 8.77
N GLN A 142 -20.70 -2.26 8.21
CA GLN A 142 -21.88 -2.64 8.99
C GLN A 142 -21.54 -3.69 10.06
N SER A 143 -20.73 -4.69 9.71
CA SER A 143 -20.23 -5.70 10.66
C SER A 143 -19.40 -5.08 11.78
N LEU A 144 -18.63 -4.03 11.46
CA LEU A 144 -17.79 -3.30 12.41
C LEU A 144 -18.58 -2.34 13.30
N SER A 145 -19.87 -2.08 13.06
CA SER A 145 -20.67 -1.10 13.81
C SER A 145 -20.74 -1.34 15.33
N GLN A 146 -20.54 -2.59 15.77
CA GLN A 146 -20.49 -2.97 17.18
C GLN A 146 -19.07 -3.27 17.68
N ASP A 147 -18.06 -3.07 16.83
CA ASP A 147 -16.67 -3.21 17.24
C ASP A 147 -16.30 -2.17 18.30
N LYS A 148 -15.47 -2.58 19.26
CA LYS A 148 -15.11 -1.73 20.41
C LYS A 148 -14.23 -0.55 20.02
N VAL A 149 -13.43 -0.69 18.97
CA VAL A 149 -12.46 0.31 18.52
C VAL A 149 -13.03 1.09 17.33
N PHE A 150 -13.51 0.38 16.32
CA PHE A 150 -13.92 0.96 15.04
C PHE A 150 -15.43 1.25 14.95
N GLY A 151 -16.25 0.77 15.88
CA GLY A 151 -17.71 0.83 15.74
C GLY A 151 -18.31 2.23 15.68
N ALA A 152 -17.78 3.18 16.45
CA ALA A 152 -18.22 4.57 16.38
C ALA A 152 -17.88 5.22 15.03
N SER A 153 -16.71 4.92 14.46
CA SER A 153 -16.30 5.42 13.15
C SER A 153 -17.10 4.74 12.04
N ALA A 154 -17.32 3.42 12.11
CA ALA A 154 -18.14 2.69 11.16
C ALA A 154 -19.58 3.22 11.08
N LYS A 155 -20.24 3.46 12.22
CA LYS A 155 -21.59 4.04 12.26
C LYS A 155 -21.64 5.41 11.58
N ARG A 156 -20.64 6.26 11.84
CA ARG A 156 -20.53 7.58 11.23
C ARG A 156 -20.43 7.50 9.71
N GLU A 157 -19.59 6.61 9.19
CA GLU A 157 -19.41 6.42 7.74
C GLU A 157 -20.66 5.86 7.05
N LEU A 158 -21.49 5.11 7.80
CA LEU A 158 -22.78 4.58 7.35
C LEU A 158 -23.96 5.53 7.58
N GLY A 159 -23.78 6.62 8.33
CA GLY A 159 -24.85 7.54 8.73
C GLY A 159 -25.86 6.96 9.74
N LEU A 160 -25.40 6.11 10.66
CA LEU A 160 -26.18 5.40 11.69
C LEU A 160 -26.06 6.00 13.10
#